data_AF-A0A525D0L9-F1
#
_entry.id   AF-A0A525D0L9-F1
#
_cell.length_a   1.000
_cell.length_b   1.000
_cell.length_c   1.000
_cell.angle_alpha   90.00
_cell.angle_beta   90.00
_cell.angle_gamma   90.00
#
_symmetry.space_group_name_H-M   'P 1'
#
loop_
_entity.id
_entity.type
_entity.pdbx_description
1 polymer ?
#
loop_
_entity_poly.entity_id
_entity_poly.type
_entity_poly.pdbx_seq_one_letter_code
_entity_poly.pdbx_strand_id
1 'polypeptide(L)' 'MLSTNKIAGAFLAIVEEAEKALEKELPKKAEKRLKTIISIAKHQSDIRKSEKGSCKGHAKKCCAKK' A
#
# COMPACT_ATOMS: atom_id res chain seq x y z
N MET A 1 -14.87 10.15 8.07
CA MET A 1 -13.65 9.55 7.49
C MET A 1 -13.64 8.05 7.77
N LEU A 2 -13.28 7.21 6.80
CA LEU A 2 -13.04 5.78 7.03
C LEU A 2 -11.91 5.60 8.05
N SER A 3 -12.00 4.60 8.93
CA SER A 3 -10.95 4.32 9.90
C SER A 3 -9.68 3.86 9.18
N THR A 4 -8.50 4.18 9.74
CA THR A 4 -7.20 3.80 9.18
C THR A 4 -7.12 2.30 8.86
N ASN A 5 -7.71 1.46 9.72
CA ASN A 5 -7.79 0.01 9.53
C ASN A 5 -8.65 -0.39 8.32
N LYS A 6 -9.79 0.28 8.10
CA LYS A 6 -10.63 0.03 6.92
C LYS A 6 -9.90 0.41 5.62
N ILE A 7 -9.15 1.50 5.64
CA ILE A 7 -8.35 1.92 4.48
C ILE A 7 -7.18 0.95 4.24
N ALA A 8 -6.50 0.50 5.29
CA ALA A 8 -5.44 -0.50 5.17
C ALA A 8 -5.99 -1.83 4.60
N GLY A 9 -7.17 -2.27 5.04
CA GLY A 9 -7.85 -3.43 4.50
C GLY A 9 -8.20 -3.27 3.01
N ALA A 10 -8.66 -2.10 2.60
CA ALA A 10 -8.94 -1.81 1.19
C ALA A 10 -7.67 -1.90 0.31
N PHE A 11 -6.52 -1.43 0.80
CA PHE A 11 -5.25 -1.59 0.08
C PHE A 11 -4.81 -3.06 -0.03
N LEU A 12 -5.05 -3.89 0.99
CA LEU A 12 -4.77 -5.33 0.90
C LEU A 12 -5.64 -6.00 -0.14
N ALA A 13 -6.94 -5.70 -0.19
CA ALA A 13 -7.83 -6.25 -1.20
C ALA A 13 -7.39 -5.86 -2.63
N ILE A 14 -6.87 -4.64 -2.83
CA ILE A 14 -6.30 -4.21 -4.11
C ILE A 14 -5.05 -5.03 -4.46
N VAL A 15 -4.18 -5.32 -3.48
CA VAL A 15 -2.99 -6.16 -3.68
C VAL A 15 -3.40 -7.56 -4.12
N GLU A 16 -4.35 -8.19 -3.42
CA GLU A 16 -4.82 -9.55 -3.73
C GLU A 16 -5.40 -9.65 -5.15
N GLU A 17 -6.26 -8.71 -5.55
CA GLU A 17 -6.84 -8.71 -6.90
C GLU A 17 -5.81 -8.39 -7.99
N ALA A 18 -4.86 -7.50 -7.71
CA ALA A 18 -3.79 -7.19 -8.65
C ALA A 18 -2.80 -8.35 -8.82
N GLU A 19 -2.53 -9.13 -7.76
CA GLU A 19 -1.71 -10.34 -7.82
C GLU A 19 -2.41 -11.44 -8.63
N LYS A 20 -3.71 -11.68 -8.41
CA LYS A 20 -4.51 -12.59 -9.26
C LYS A 20 -4.54 -12.15 -10.73
N ALA A 21 -4.57 -10.84 -10.99
CA ALA A 21 -4.53 -10.33 -12.36
C ALA A 21 -3.18 -10.60 -13.04
N LEU A 22 -2.07 -10.62 -12.29
CA LEU A 22 -0.73 -10.93 -12.82
C LEU A 22 -0.55 -12.40 -13.23
N GLU A 23 -1.35 -13.33 -12.68
CA GLU A 23 -1.33 -14.75 -13.08
C GLU A 23 -1.93 -14.99 -14.47
N LYS A 24 -2.62 -14.00 -15.04
CA LYS A 24 -3.16 -14.05 -16.39
C LYS A 24 -2.13 -13.58 -17.40
N GLU A 25 -2.20 -14.07 -18.64
CA GLU A 25 -1.42 -13.50 -19.73
C GLU A 25 -1.86 -12.06 -20.00
N LEU A 26 -0.98 -11.12 -19.67
CA LEU A 26 -1.19 -9.70 -19.84
C LEU A 26 -0.14 -9.09 -20.77
N PRO A 27 -0.49 -8.04 -21.52
CA PRO A 27 0.51 -7.24 -22.21
C PRO A 27 1.56 -6.71 -21.22
N LYS A 28 2.85 -6.72 -21.60
CA LYS A 28 3.97 -6.24 -20.75
C LYS A 28 3.73 -4.86 -20.12
N LYS A 29 3.02 -3.98 -20.83
CA LYS A 29 2.63 -2.65 -20.34
C LYS A 29 1.64 -2.71 -19.17
N ALA A 30 0.68 -3.63 -19.21
CA ALA A 30 -0.30 -3.83 -18.15
C ALA A 30 0.35 -4.50 -16.93
N GLU A 31 1.21 -5.50 -17.15
CA GLU A 31 1.98 -6.16 -16.09
C GLU A 31 2.85 -5.15 -15.31
N LYS A 32 3.58 -4.28 -16.02
CA LYS A 32 4.39 -3.23 -15.38
C LYS A 32 3.54 -2.27 -14.53
N ARG A 33 2.34 -1.92 -15.00
CA ARG A 33 1.42 -1.05 -14.26
C ARG A 33 0.86 -1.75 -13.01
N LEU A 34 0.46 -3.02 -13.12
CA LEU A 34 -0.01 -3.81 -11.98
C LEU A 34 1.08 -3.93 -10.90
N LYS A 35 2.33 -4.21 -11.29
CA LYS A 35 3.47 -4.22 -10.35
C LYS A 35 3.63 -2.90 -9.60
N THR A 36 3.46 -1.76 -10.29
CA THR A 36 3.48 -0.44 -9.64
C THR A 36 2.31 -0.25 -8.68
N ILE A 37 1.09 -0.66 -9.07
CA ILE A 37 -0.10 -0.57 -8.21
C ILE A 37 0.09 -1.40 -6.94
N ILE A 38 0.60 -2.63 -7.07
CA ILE A 38 0.90 -3.51 -5.93
C ILE A 38 1.92 -2.84 -5.00
N SER A 39 3.00 -2.28 -5.54
CA SER A 39 4.02 -1.59 -4.75
C SER A 39 3.44 -0.42 -3.93
N ILE A 40 2.61 0.42 -4.56
CA ILE A 40 1.94 1.55 -3.90
C ILE A 40 0.98 1.03 -2.82
N ALA A 41 0.15 0.04 -3.13
CA ALA A 41 -0.85 -0.50 -2.22
C ALA A 41 -0.20 -1.19 -1.00
N LYS A 42 0.86 -1.99 -1.21
CA LYS A 42 1.65 -2.60 -0.12
C LYS A 42 2.23 -1.52 0.78
N HIS A 43 2.88 -0.50 0.21
CA HIS A 43 3.44 0.61 0.97
C HIS A 43 2.38 1.40 1.78
N GLN A 44 1.22 1.67 1.20
CA GLN A 44 0.13 2.35 1.89
C GLN A 44 -0.51 1.50 2.99
N SER A 45 -0.63 0.19 2.78
CA SER A 45 -1.11 -0.73 3.82
C SER A 45 -0.16 -0.78 5.01
N ASP A 46 1.16 -0.77 4.75
CA ASP A 46 2.21 -0.79 5.76
C ASP A 46 2.23 0.48 6.60
N ILE A 47 2.26 1.66 5.97
CA ILE A 47 2.22 2.96 6.67
C ILE A 47 1.00 3.06 7.60
N ARG A 48 -0.14 2.55 7.16
CA ARG A 48 -1.42 2.67 7.89
C ARG A 48 -1.55 1.65 9.02
N LYS A 49 -0.87 0.52 8.94
CA LYS A 49 -0.78 -0.47 10.02
C LYS A 49 0.35 -0.18 10.99
N SER A 50 1.35 0.60 10.59
CA SER A 50 2.45 0.99 11.44
C SER A 50 1.95 1.83 12.61
N GLU A 51 2.44 1.52 13.82
CA GLU A 51 2.17 2.34 15.00
C GLU A 51 2.70 3.76 14.77
N LYS A 52 1.91 4.77 15.14
CA LYS A 52 2.32 6.17 15.04
C LYS A 52 3.63 6.36 15.80
N GLY A 53 4.69 6.75 15.09
CA GLY A 53 6.04 6.94 15.66
C GLY A 53 7.05 5.82 15.37
N SER A 54 6.64 4.70 14.75
CA SER A 54 7.53 3.58 14.40
C SER A 54 8.27 3.75 13.06
N CYS A 55 7.99 4.84 12.32
CA CYS A 55 8.64 5.12 11.04
C CYS A 55 10.15 5.37 11.22
N LYS A 56 10.97 4.36 10.92
CA LYS A 56 12.45 4.45 10.89
C LYS A 56 12.98 5.26 9.69
N GLY A 57 12.10 5.70 8.78
CA GLY A 57 12.47 6.30 7.49
C GLY A 57 12.87 7.77 7.55
N HIS A 58 12.41 8.56 8.53
CA HIS A 58 12.79 9.97 8.62
C HIS A 58 12.87 10.43 10.08
N ALA A 59 14.07 10.37 10.65
CA ALA A 59 14.42 11.25 11.75
C ALA A 59 14.20 12.69 11.29
N LYS A 60 13.30 13.39 12.00
CA LYS A 60 12.83 14.77 11.77
C LYS A 60 11.67 14.91 10.76
N LYS A 61 10.48 15.16 11.32
CA LYS A 61 9.34 15.95 10.78
C LYS A 61 8.06 15.24 10.30
N CYS A 62 7.83 13.95 10.52
CA CYS A 62 6.53 13.35 10.15
C CYS A 62 5.50 13.19 11.29
N CYS A 63 5.88 13.40 12.55
CA CYS A 63 4.94 13.38 13.68
C CYS A 63 5.12 14.62 14.55
N ALA A 64 4.66 15.77 14.03
CA ALA A 64 4.47 16.95 14.87
C ALA A 64 3.14 16.79 15.63
N LYS A 65 3.26 16.56 16.95
CA LYS A 65 2.39 16.99 18.05
C LYS A 65 0.87 16.82 17.89
N LYS A 66 0.29 16.01 18.78
CA LYS A 66 -0.59 16.55 19.84
C LYS A 66 -0.14 15.98 21.18
#